data_AF-A0A839INC7-F1
#
_entry.id   AF-A0A839INC7-F1
#
_cell.length_a   1.000
_cell.length_b   1.000
_cell.length_c   1.000
_cell.angle_alpha   90.00
_cell.angle_beta   90.00
_cell.angle_gamma   90.00
#
_symmetry.space_group_name_H-M   'P 1'
#
loop_
_entity.id
_entity.type
_entity.pdbx_description
1 polymer ?
#
loop_
_entity_poly.entity_id
_entity_poly.type
_entity_poly.pdbx_seq_one_letter_code
_entity_poly.pdbx_strand_id
1 'polypeptide(L)'
;MPDIVISDKKNEVLFDLASQVSPALTGQSGEGGPELIRAGQDNTLALQRFYHQLQSLHASSGKPYWQTRGWGVLTWQPLYLSFLSLYCLGSVPSSLGKLAQQQKGDMVSGFFLPEGRWYCLKYSGCTVPELIALACQQIRPVIQQLQWEFERISGFSKAKSQRVMADRVLLTLLRLAEASNELNSFVKQTLTQEEQQHWGFTAAPWLHQRLNEKERFIADAILWLKGLELPVEHYLRLKEKPALLAVSSTEMIEPHGPGLYLKRLTCCMHYRREDGDLCANCPRLKKNKAA
;
A
#
# COMPACT_ATOMS: atom_id res chain seq x y z
N MET A 1 8.94 3.10 -28.44
CA MET A 1 7.96 3.97 -27.74
C MET A 1 8.54 5.37 -27.75
N PRO A 2 7.85 6.38 -28.31
CA PRO A 2 8.41 7.71 -28.45
C PRO A 2 8.68 8.34 -27.07
N ASP A 3 9.83 9.00 -26.95
CA ASP A 3 10.36 9.59 -25.73
C ASP A 3 9.57 10.85 -25.34
N ILE A 4 8.59 10.69 -24.46
CA ILE A 4 8.06 11.81 -23.68
C ILE A 4 8.54 11.58 -22.24
N VAL A 5 9.65 12.23 -21.90
CA VAL A 5 10.14 12.31 -20.52
C VAL A 5 9.22 13.28 -19.78
N ILE A 6 8.14 12.76 -19.19
CA ILE A 6 7.35 13.52 -18.22
C ILE A 6 8.00 13.29 -16.86
N SER A 7 8.85 14.21 -16.39
CA SER A 7 9.04 14.42 -14.95
C SER A 7 9.95 15.62 -14.71
N ASP A 8 9.42 16.60 -13.97
CA ASP A 8 10.21 17.19 -12.88
C ASP A 8 9.39 17.13 -11.57
N LYS A 9 8.07 17.36 -11.60
CA LYS A 9 7.24 17.47 -10.38
C LYS A 9 6.49 16.21 -9.92
N LYS A 10 6.47 15.11 -10.67
CA LYS A 10 5.62 13.93 -10.32
C LYS A 10 6.04 13.25 -9.01
N ASN A 11 7.35 13.18 -8.73
CA ASN A 11 7.85 12.66 -7.47
C ASN A 11 7.45 13.54 -6.29
N GLU A 12 7.58 14.87 -6.43
CA GLU A 12 7.16 15.81 -5.39
C GLU A 12 5.68 15.65 -5.04
N VAL A 13 4.80 15.60 -6.05
CA VAL A 13 3.36 15.39 -5.82
C VAL A 13 3.07 14.02 -5.20
N LEU A 14 3.81 12.97 -5.59
CA LEU A 14 3.69 11.65 -4.93
C LEU A 14 4.11 11.73 -3.45
N PHE A 15 5.14 12.49 -3.11
CA PHE A 15 5.64 12.61 -1.74
C PHE A 15 4.69 13.43 -0.86
N ASP A 16 4.08 14.47 -1.42
CA ASP A 16 3.04 15.27 -0.77
C ASP A 16 1.79 14.43 -0.49
N LEU A 17 1.31 13.70 -1.51
CA LEU A 17 0.23 12.72 -1.39
C LEU A 17 0.51 11.67 -0.31
N ALA A 18 1.72 11.13 -0.31
CA ALA A 18 2.13 10.12 0.64
C ALA A 18 2.11 10.66 2.08
N SER A 19 2.59 11.89 2.28
CA SER A 19 2.56 12.58 3.57
C SER A 19 1.14 12.88 4.05
N GLN A 20 0.20 13.17 3.13
CA GLN A 20 -1.22 13.35 3.45
C GLN A 20 -1.85 12.05 3.99
N VAL A 21 -1.47 10.89 3.45
CA VAL A 21 -1.95 9.59 3.94
C VAL A 21 -1.38 9.26 5.32
N SER A 22 -0.12 9.59 5.57
CA SER A 22 0.53 9.35 6.84
C SER A 22 1.78 10.23 6.99
N PRO A 23 1.96 10.92 8.13
CA PRO A 23 3.21 11.63 8.43
C PRO A 23 4.45 10.73 8.47
N ALA A 24 4.28 9.41 8.56
CA ALA A 24 5.38 8.45 8.50
C ALA A 24 5.77 8.05 7.06
N LEU A 25 5.03 8.51 6.05
CA LEU A 25 5.27 8.21 4.63
C LEU A 25 5.84 9.44 3.90
N THR A 26 6.83 10.10 4.51
CA THR A 26 7.53 11.24 3.91
C THR A 26 8.60 10.78 2.91
N GLY A 27 8.59 11.34 1.70
CA GLY A 27 9.54 11.02 0.64
C GLY A 27 10.66 12.04 0.47
N GLN A 28 11.80 11.57 -0.03
CA GLN A 28 12.90 12.40 -0.55
C GLN A 28 13.36 11.85 -1.90
N SER A 29 13.77 12.74 -2.81
CA SER A 29 14.34 12.31 -4.09
C SER A 29 15.74 11.73 -3.91
N GLY A 30 16.09 10.78 -4.78
CA GLY A 30 17.42 10.18 -4.84
C GLY A 30 17.49 8.80 -4.20
N GLU A 31 18.70 8.30 -4.03
CA GLU A 31 18.93 6.94 -3.55
C GLU A 31 18.92 6.85 -2.01
N GLY A 32 19.38 7.88 -1.31
CA GLY A 32 19.66 7.84 0.12
C GLY A 32 20.93 7.04 0.45
N GLY A 33 21.24 6.91 1.75
CA GLY A 33 22.47 6.29 2.25
C GLY A 33 22.48 4.75 2.21
N PRO A 34 23.67 4.13 2.35
CA PRO A 34 23.84 2.67 2.32
C PRO A 34 23.21 1.94 3.52
N GLU A 35 22.92 2.65 4.62
CA GLU A 35 22.32 2.11 5.85
C GLU A 35 20.81 1.90 5.77
N LEU A 36 20.17 2.40 4.71
CA LEU A 36 18.74 2.25 4.45
C LEU A 36 18.40 0.82 4.06
N ILE A 37 17.12 0.44 4.18
CA ILE A 37 16.65 -0.87 3.70
C ILE A 37 16.29 -0.74 2.22
N ARG A 38 17.01 -1.43 1.33
CA ARG A 38 16.81 -1.35 -0.12
C ARG A 38 16.93 -2.73 -0.77
N ALA A 39 16.13 -2.99 -1.81
CA ALA A 39 16.31 -4.18 -2.62
C ALA A 39 17.64 -4.12 -3.39
N GLY A 40 18.29 -5.27 -3.59
CA GLY A 40 19.55 -5.39 -4.32
C GLY A 40 20.82 -5.23 -3.47
N GLN A 41 20.71 -4.99 -2.16
CA GLN A 41 21.85 -4.97 -1.22
C GLN A 41 21.61 -5.90 -0.02
N ASP A 42 22.62 -6.11 0.82
CA ASP A 42 22.47 -6.86 2.07
C ASP A 42 21.83 -5.99 3.16
N ASN A 43 20.57 -6.28 3.52
CA ASN A 43 19.87 -5.54 4.58
C ASN A 43 20.00 -6.18 5.97
N THR A 44 20.83 -7.23 6.14
CA THR A 44 20.87 -8.05 7.35
C THR A 44 21.03 -7.22 8.62
N LEU A 45 22.01 -6.31 8.66
CA LEU A 45 22.28 -5.49 9.85
C LEU A 45 21.11 -4.54 10.17
N ALA A 46 20.55 -3.89 9.15
CA ALA A 46 19.41 -2.98 9.30
C ALA A 46 18.17 -3.73 9.82
N LEU A 47 17.89 -4.91 9.26
CA LEU A 47 16.75 -5.74 9.66
C LEU A 47 16.92 -6.37 11.04
N GLN A 48 18.14 -6.76 11.43
CA GLN A 48 18.45 -7.24 12.78
C GLN A 48 18.23 -6.12 13.80
N ARG A 49 18.75 -4.91 13.53
CA ARG A 49 18.53 -3.73 14.38
C ARG A 49 17.04 -3.40 14.52
N PHE A 50 16.32 -3.41 13.40
CA PHE A 50 14.87 -3.18 13.39
C PHE A 50 14.11 -4.23 14.22
N TYR A 51 14.39 -5.51 14.01
CA TYR A 51 13.70 -6.58 14.73
C TYR A 51 14.03 -6.57 16.23
N HIS A 52 15.29 -6.30 16.60
CA HIS A 52 15.68 -6.11 18.00
C HIS A 52 14.96 -4.93 18.66
N GLN A 53 14.79 -3.81 17.96
CA GLN A 53 14.02 -2.67 18.47
C GLN A 53 12.54 -3.02 18.68
N LEU A 54 11.93 -3.77 17.77
CA LEU A 54 10.57 -4.31 17.95
C LEU A 54 10.45 -5.20 19.19
N GLN A 55 11.46 -6.05 19.44
CA GLN A 55 11.49 -6.92 20.61
C GLN A 55 11.63 -6.13 21.92
N SER A 56 12.52 -5.14 21.94
CA SER A 56 12.78 -4.32 23.11
C SER A 56 11.57 -3.44 23.47
N LEU A 57 11.00 -2.73 22.49
CA LEU A 57 9.88 -1.81 22.70
C LEU A 57 8.56 -2.53 23.02
N HIS A 58 8.40 -3.79 22.58
CA HIS A 58 7.17 -4.57 22.77
C HIS A 58 7.44 -5.91 23.43
N ALA A 59 8.31 -5.95 24.45
CA ALA A 59 8.77 -7.17 25.10
C ALA A 59 7.62 -8.08 25.59
N SER A 60 6.59 -7.48 26.17
CA SER A 60 5.38 -8.18 26.68
C SER A 60 4.51 -8.78 25.57
N SER A 61 4.61 -8.31 24.33
CA SER A 61 3.75 -8.77 23.22
C SER A 61 4.20 -10.10 22.60
N GLY A 62 5.48 -10.43 22.72
CA GLY A 62 6.06 -11.70 22.28
C GLY A 62 6.16 -11.90 20.76
N LYS A 63 6.85 -13.00 20.39
CA LYS A 63 7.23 -13.35 19.01
C LYS A 63 6.11 -13.26 17.96
N PRO A 64 4.88 -13.75 18.19
CA PRO A 64 3.82 -13.66 17.17
C PRO A 64 3.48 -12.21 16.78
N TYR A 65 3.55 -11.28 17.74
CA TYR A 65 3.34 -9.86 17.48
C TYR A 65 4.51 -9.26 16.71
N TRP A 66 5.75 -9.45 17.17
CA TRP A 66 6.93 -8.88 16.51
C TRP A 66 7.04 -9.31 15.04
N GLN A 67 6.77 -10.58 14.75
CA GLN A 67 6.77 -11.12 13.39
C GLN A 67 5.71 -10.45 12.51
N THR A 68 4.46 -10.41 12.98
CA THR A 68 3.34 -9.87 12.21
C THR A 68 3.47 -8.35 12.01
N ARG A 69 3.84 -7.63 13.08
CA ARG A 69 4.06 -6.19 13.06
C ARG A 69 5.26 -5.84 12.19
N GLY A 70 6.39 -6.52 12.38
CA GLY A 70 7.61 -6.30 11.61
C GLY A 70 7.40 -6.49 10.12
N TRP A 71 6.76 -7.59 9.71
CA TRP A 71 6.41 -7.78 8.30
C TRP A 71 5.49 -6.69 7.76
N GLY A 72 4.49 -6.29 8.55
CA GLY A 72 3.60 -5.19 8.19
C GLY A 72 4.35 -3.86 8.02
N VAL A 73 5.30 -3.57 8.88
CA VAL A 73 6.08 -2.33 8.84
C VAL A 73 7.14 -2.36 7.74
N LEU A 74 7.66 -3.51 7.32
CA LEU A 74 8.64 -3.57 6.23
C LEU A 74 8.04 -3.40 4.83
N THR A 75 6.74 -3.68 4.67
CA THR A 75 6.10 -3.77 3.34
C THR A 75 5.07 -2.69 3.06
N TRP A 76 4.80 -1.80 4.03
CA TRP A 76 3.74 -0.80 3.84
C TRP A 76 4.11 0.29 2.86
N GLN A 77 5.32 0.86 2.92
CA GLN A 77 5.71 1.97 2.02
C GLN A 77 5.69 1.54 0.54
N PRO A 78 6.29 0.40 0.13
CA PRO A 78 6.20 -0.06 -1.26
C PRO A 78 4.76 -0.20 -1.74
N LEU A 79 3.87 -0.72 -0.87
CA LEU A 79 2.47 -0.95 -1.20
C LEU A 79 1.70 0.38 -1.37
N TYR A 80 1.82 1.30 -0.42
CA TYR A 80 1.14 2.59 -0.49
C TYR A 80 1.65 3.43 -1.69
N LEU A 81 2.95 3.48 -1.93
CA LEU A 81 3.51 4.23 -3.06
C LEU A 81 3.07 3.67 -4.41
N SER A 82 3.00 2.33 -4.53
CA SER A 82 2.46 1.67 -5.72
C SER A 82 1.00 2.08 -5.99
N PHE A 83 0.20 2.17 -4.94
CA PHE A 83 -1.22 2.47 -5.08
C PHE A 83 -1.49 3.96 -5.28
N LEU A 84 -0.78 4.84 -4.56
CA LEU A 84 -0.90 6.28 -4.73
C LEU A 84 -0.47 6.71 -6.12
N SER A 85 0.68 6.22 -6.61
CA SER A 85 1.12 6.49 -7.98
C SER A 85 0.05 6.07 -9.00
N LEU A 86 -0.42 4.83 -8.95
CA LEU A 86 -1.40 4.34 -9.92
C LEU A 86 -2.77 5.03 -9.79
N TYR A 87 -3.41 4.94 -8.62
CA TYR A 87 -4.82 5.31 -8.48
C TYR A 87 -5.02 6.81 -8.25
N CYS A 88 -4.04 7.52 -7.68
CA CYS A 88 -4.13 8.97 -7.48
C CYS A 88 -3.45 9.74 -8.61
N LEU A 89 -2.39 9.21 -9.24
CA LEU A 89 -1.65 9.92 -10.30
C LEU A 89 -1.82 9.31 -11.71
N GLY A 90 -2.55 8.21 -11.85
CA GLY A 90 -2.75 7.53 -13.14
C GLY A 90 -1.46 7.08 -13.82
N SER A 91 -0.40 6.90 -13.03
CA SER A 91 0.95 6.72 -13.54
C SER A 91 1.78 5.86 -12.59
N VAL A 92 2.78 5.14 -13.10
CA VAL A 92 3.72 4.36 -12.27
C VAL A 92 5.16 4.76 -12.65
N PRO A 93 6.01 5.13 -11.68
CA PRO A 93 7.40 5.43 -11.95
C PRO A 93 8.19 4.16 -12.23
N SER A 94 9.20 4.24 -13.10
CA SER A 94 10.13 3.15 -13.43
C SER A 94 11.15 2.86 -12.32
N SER A 95 11.19 3.69 -11.28
CA SER A 95 12.12 3.63 -10.17
C SER A 95 11.50 3.05 -8.88
N LEU A 96 10.24 2.62 -8.91
CA LEU A 96 9.51 2.12 -7.74
C LEU A 96 10.22 0.94 -7.06
N GLY A 97 10.87 0.08 -7.85
CA GLY A 97 11.67 -1.05 -7.34
C GLY A 97 13.00 -0.65 -6.69
N LYS A 98 13.41 0.62 -6.81
CA LYS A 98 14.63 1.18 -6.22
C LYS A 98 14.38 1.91 -4.89
N LEU A 99 13.18 1.78 -4.33
CA LEU A 99 12.79 2.38 -3.06
C LEU A 99 13.78 2.02 -1.95
N ALA A 100 14.33 3.03 -1.28
CA ALA A 100 15.09 2.85 -0.05
C ALA A 100 14.23 3.32 1.14
N GLN A 101 14.15 2.49 2.18
CA GLN A 101 13.28 2.71 3.32
C GLN A 101 14.09 3.06 4.56
N GLN A 102 13.67 4.09 5.29
CA GLN A 102 14.34 4.51 6.52
C GLN A 102 13.71 3.86 7.75
N GLN A 103 14.55 3.32 8.62
CA GLN A 103 14.13 2.79 9.92
C GLN A 103 14.22 3.88 10.99
N LYS A 104 13.16 4.05 11.79
CA LYS A 104 13.11 4.91 12.99
C LYS A 104 12.38 4.16 14.10
N GLY A 105 13.11 3.66 15.09
CA GLY A 105 12.52 2.87 16.17
C GLY A 105 11.95 1.53 15.66
N ASP A 106 10.76 1.18 16.16
CA ASP A 106 9.96 0.03 15.72
C ASP A 106 9.18 0.27 14.41
N MET A 107 9.47 1.38 13.72
CA MET A 107 8.80 1.79 12.50
C MET A 107 9.78 1.93 11.33
N VAL A 108 9.26 1.68 10.13
CA VAL A 108 9.87 2.12 8.87
C VAL A 108 9.11 3.36 8.46
N SER A 109 9.78 4.50 8.50
CA SER A 109 9.21 5.84 8.38
C SER A 109 10.18 6.75 7.67
N GLY A 110 9.73 7.33 6.55
CA GLY A 110 10.58 8.01 5.57
C GLY A 110 11.08 7.06 4.47
N PHE A 111 11.17 7.56 3.25
CA PHE A 111 11.71 6.81 2.11
C PHE A 111 12.48 7.70 1.14
N PHE A 112 13.33 7.08 0.33
CA PHE A 112 14.00 7.71 -0.80
C PHE A 112 13.58 7.02 -2.08
N LEU A 113 13.21 7.81 -3.09
CA LEU A 113 12.83 7.33 -4.40
C LEU A 113 13.69 8.04 -5.46
N PRO A 114 14.51 7.31 -6.22
CA PRO A 114 15.28 7.91 -7.31
C PRO A 114 14.36 8.44 -8.42
N GLU A 115 14.84 9.43 -9.15
CA GLU A 115 14.19 9.86 -10.38
C GLU A 115 14.05 8.70 -11.38
N GLY A 116 12.98 8.73 -12.16
CA GLY A 116 12.65 7.67 -13.10
C GLY A 116 11.61 8.12 -14.10
N ARG A 117 11.53 7.40 -15.22
CA ARG A 117 10.50 7.62 -16.23
C ARG A 117 9.14 7.26 -15.64
N TRP A 118 8.13 8.07 -15.89
CA TRP A 118 6.74 7.76 -15.52
C TRP A 118 5.98 7.16 -16.69
N TYR A 119 5.38 5.99 -16.48
CA TYR A 119 4.45 5.37 -17.42
C TYR A 119 3.04 5.78 -17.03
N CYS A 120 2.26 6.33 -17.97
CA CYS A 120 0.95 6.90 -17.67
C CYS A 120 -0.11 6.48 -18.69
N LEU A 121 -1.37 6.49 -18.26
CA LEU A 121 -2.48 6.06 -19.10
C LEU A 121 -2.66 6.93 -20.35
N LYS A 122 -2.45 8.25 -20.24
CA LYS A 122 -2.73 9.19 -21.33
C LYS A 122 -1.70 9.16 -22.45
N TYR A 123 -0.41 9.14 -22.11
CA TYR A 123 0.66 9.32 -23.11
C TYR A 123 1.46 8.05 -23.41
N SER A 124 1.46 7.08 -22.50
CA SER A 124 2.18 5.82 -22.73
C SER A 124 1.32 4.78 -23.45
N GLY A 125 0.02 5.07 -23.68
CA GLY A 125 -0.94 4.12 -24.24
C GLY A 125 -1.22 2.93 -23.33
N CYS A 126 -0.77 3.00 -22.07
CA CYS A 126 -0.94 1.93 -21.10
C CYS A 126 -2.39 1.86 -20.62
N THR A 127 -2.84 0.65 -20.32
CA THR A 127 -4.08 0.34 -19.62
C THR A 127 -3.82 0.21 -18.11
N VAL A 128 -4.88 0.26 -17.29
CA VAL A 128 -4.75 0.04 -15.84
C VAL A 128 -4.13 -1.33 -15.52
N PRO A 129 -4.56 -2.45 -16.14
CA PRO A 129 -3.92 -3.75 -15.92
C PRO A 129 -2.42 -3.76 -16.24
N GLU A 130 -1.98 -3.08 -17.29
CA GLU A 130 -0.56 -2.97 -17.65
C GLU A 130 0.23 -2.15 -16.62
N LEU A 131 -0.33 -1.06 -16.10
CA LEU A 131 0.30 -0.29 -15.03
C LEU A 131 0.35 -1.07 -13.71
N ILE A 132 -0.68 -1.85 -13.37
CA ILE A 132 -0.64 -2.78 -12.22
C ILE A 132 0.48 -3.81 -12.42
N ALA A 133 0.57 -4.40 -13.61
CA ALA A 133 1.61 -5.37 -13.94
C ALA A 133 3.02 -4.76 -13.84
N LEU A 134 3.21 -3.53 -14.35
CA LEU A 134 4.47 -2.79 -14.26
C LEU A 134 4.85 -2.49 -12.81
N ALA A 135 3.91 -2.02 -11.99
CA ALA A 135 4.17 -1.77 -10.57
C ALA A 135 4.54 -3.08 -9.86
N CYS A 136 3.77 -4.14 -10.08
CA CYS A 136 4.02 -5.47 -9.54
C CYS A 136 5.39 -6.01 -9.94
N GLN A 137 5.80 -5.87 -11.20
CA GLN A 137 7.12 -6.29 -11.69
C GLN A 137 8.25 -5.62 -10.91
N GLN A 138 8.07 -4.35 -10.53
CA GLN A 138 9.06 -3.59 -9.77
C GLN A 138 9.07 -3.93 -8.27
N ILE A 139 7.89 -4.05 -7.62
CA ILE A 139 7.84 -4.25 -6.17
C ILE A 139 7.85 -5.73 -5.73
N ARG A 140 7.55 -6.68 -6.62
CA ARG A 140 7.61 -8.12 -6.29
C ARG A 140 9.02 -8.54 -5.85
N PRO A 141 10.12 -8.22 -6.56
CA PRO A 141 11.47 -8.53 -6.10
C PRO A 141 11.80 -7.89 -4.75
N VAL A 142 11.36 -6.65 -4.51
CA VAL A 142 11.52 -5.96 -3.23
C VAL A 142 10.88 -6.75 -2.10
N ILE A 143 9.60 -7.13 -2.26
CA ILE A 143 8.85 -7.89 -1.25
C ILE A 143 9.47 -9.29 -1.05
N GLN A 144 9.87 -9.97 -2.11
CA GLN A 144 10.47 -11.30 -2.02
C GLN A 144 11.81 -11.29 -1.28
N GLN A 145 12.68 -10.30 -1.56
CA GLN A 145 13.94 -10.15 -0.83
C GLN A 145 13.68 -9.85 0.65
N LEU A 146 12.84 -8.85 0.96
CA LEU A 146 12.51 -8.52 2.35
C LEU A 146 11.91 -9.71 3.09
N GLN A 147 11.09 -10.52 2.41
CA GLN A 147 10.51 -11.72 3.00
C GLN A 147 11.59 -12.74 3.38
N TRP A 148 12.50 -13.02 2.44
CA TRP A 148 13.58 -13.98 2.65
C TRP A 148 14.53 -13.54 3.78
N GLU A 149 14.95 -12.27 3.78
CA GLU A 149 15.82 -11.71 4.82
C GLU A 149 15.11 -11.69 6.18
N PHE A 150 13.85 -11.25 6.22
CA PHE A 150 13.08 -11.19 7.45
C PHE A 150 12.75 -12.56 8.02
N GLU A 151 12.53 -13.58 7.19
CA GLU A 151 12.32 -14.96 7.63
C GLU A 151 13.58 -15.50 8.33
N ARG A 152 14.77 -15.25 7.78
CA ARG A 152 16.04 -15.65 8.41
C ARG A 152 16.25 -15.04 9.79
N ILE A 153 15.81 -13.79 9.98
CA ILE A 153 16.00 -13.05 11.24
C ILE A 153 14.92 -13.39 12.27
N SER A 154 13.66 -13.43 11.85
CA SER A 154 12.51 -13.52 12.76
C SER A 154 11.90 -14.93 12.85
N GLY A 155 12.17 -15.80 11.87
CA GLY A 155 11.48 -17.07 11.66
C GLY A 155 10.03 -16.90 11.18
N PHE A 156 9.67 -15.76 10.59
CA PHE A 156 8.33 -15.53 10.06
C PHE A 156 8.17 -16.15 8.67
N SER A 157 7.50 -17.30 8.62
CA SER A 157 7.50 -18.13 7.42
C SER A 157 6.85 -17.47 6.20
N LYS A 158 7.40 -17.77 5.01
CA LYS A 158 6.86 -17.31 3.71
C LYS A 158 5.36 -17.48 3.56
N ALA A 159 4.82 -18.64 3.90
CA ALA A 159 3.38 -18.90 3.77
C ALA A 159 2.53 -17.98 4.67
N LYS A 160 3.01 -17.66 5.89
CA LYS A 160 2.30 -16.74 6.79
C LYS A 160 2.44 -15.30 6.30
N SER A 161 3.63 -14.90 5.84
CA SER A 161 3.88 -13.56 5.33
C SER A 161 3.05 -13.25 4.08
N GLN A 162 2.91 -14.21 3.17
CA GLN A 162 2.05 -14.09 1.98
C GLN A 162 0.57 -13.91 2.33
N ARG A 163 0.02 -14.68 3.29
CA ARG A 163 -1.37 -14.50 3.75
C ARG A 163 -1.59 -13.13 4.40
N VAL A 164 -0.65 -12.69 5.24
CA VAL A 164 -0.70 -11.34 5.84
C VAL A 164 -0.62 -10.28 4.74
N MET A 165 0.25 -10.46 3.75
CA MET A 165 0.41 -9.51 2.66
C MET A 165 -0.85 -9.44 1.78
N ALA A 166 -1.49 -10.57 1.49
CA ALA A 166 -2.75 -10.60 0.74
C ALA A 166 -3.86 -9.82 1.44
N ASP A 167 -4.06 -10.04 2.75
CA ASP A 167 -4.99 -9.24 3.54
C ASP A 167 -4.64 -7.74 3.47
N ARG A 168 -3.35 -7.39 3.53
CA ARG A 168 -2.91 -5.98 3.48
C ARG A 168 -3.10 -5.33 2.13
N VAL A 169 -2.84 -6.02 1.03
CA VAL A 169 -3.15 -5.54 -0.33
C VAL A 169 -4.61 -5.14 -0.40
N LEU A 170 -5.51 -6.04 0.00
CA LEU A 170 -6.95 -5.81 -0.05
C LEU A 170 -7.41 -4.71 0.91
N LEU A 171 -6.90 -4.69 2.15
CA LEU A 171 -7.23 -3.65 3.13
C LEU A 171 -6.74 -2.26 2.70
N THR A 172 -5.54 -2.17 2.13
CA THR A 172 -4.98 -0.90 1.67
C THR A 172 -5.74 -0.39 0.43
N LEU A 173 -6.13 -1.28 -0.50
CA LEU A 173 -7.01 -0.90 -1.61
C LEU A 173 -8.36 -0.38 -1.11
N LEU A 174 -8.99 -1.06 -0.15
CA LEU A 174 -10.26 -0.60 0.43
C LEU A 174 -10.13 0.78 1.07
N ARG A 175 -9.08 1.00 1.86
CA ARG A 175 -8.80 2.31 2.49
C ARG A 175 -8.59 3.40 1.44
N LEU A 176 -7.89 3.09 0.36
CA LEU A 176 -7.67 4.04 -0.71
C LEU A 176 -8.98 4.38 -1.45
N ALA A 177 -9.85 3.39 -1.64
CA ALA A 177 -11.16 3.63 -2.23
C ALA A 177 -12.02 4.53 -1.34
N GLU A 178 -12.03 4.29 -0.02
CA GLU A 178 -12.72 5.12 0.96
C GLU A 178 -12.18 6.55 1.02
N ALA A 179 -10.86 6.74 0.85
CA ALA A 179 -10.19 8.05 0.84
C ALA A 179 -10.08 8.70 -0.55
N SER A 180 -10.62 8.08 -1.61
CA SER A 180 -10.36 8.47 -3.00
C SER A 180 -10.77 9.90 -3.33
N ASN A 181 -11.90 10.37 -2.78
CA ASN A 181 -12.41 11.72 -2.99
C ASN A 181 -11.51 12.79 -2.35
N GLU A 182 -11.07 12.57 -1.11
CA GLU A 182 -10.18 13.49 -0.39
C GLU A 182 -8.82 13.60 -1.09
N LEU A 183 -8.22 12.45 -1.43
CA LEU A 183 -6.92 12.41 -2.11
C LEU A 183 -6.98 13.05 -3.50
N ASN A 184 -8.08 12.87 -4.24
CA ASN A 184 -8.29 13.53 -5.52
C ASN A 184 -8.43 15.04 -5.37
N SER A 185 -9.16 15.51 -4.36
CA SER A 185 -9.26 16.94 -4.05
C SER A 185 -7.89 17.52 -3.76
N PHE A 186 -7.08 16.83 -2.95
CA PHE A 186 -5.72 17.24 -2.64
C PHE A 186 -4.87 17.37 -3.92
N VAL A 187 -4.82 16.35 -4.77
CA VAL A 187 -4.04 16.39 -6.03
C VAL A 187 -4.45 17.55 -6.93
N LYS A 188 -5.75 17.79 -7.08
CA LYS A 188 -6.27 18.91 -7.89
C LYS A 188 -5.85 20.27 -7.34
N GLN A 189 -5.67 20.39 -6.03
CA GLN A 189 -5.20 21.64 -5.40
C GLN A 189 -3.69 21.81 -5.54
N THR A 190 -2.92 20.72 -5.57
CA THR A 190 -1.45 20.74 -5.75
C THR A 190 -1.01 21.07 -7.18
N LEU A 191 -1.87 20.79 -8.17
CA LEU A 191 -1.56 20.94 -9.60
C LEU A 191 -2.24 22.16 -10.22
N THR A 192 -1.51 22.89 -11.06
CA THR A 192 -2.09 23.93 -11.94
C THR A 192 -3.04 23.30 -12.96
N GLN A 193 -3.93 24.10 -13.57
CA GLN A 193 -4.84 23.60 -14.61
C GLN A 193 -4.09 23.01 -15.81
N GLU A 194 -2.95 23.59 -16.19
CA GLU A 194 -2.10 23.09 -17.27
C GLU A 194 -1.47 21.74 -16.90
N GLU A 195 -0.95 21.59 -15.67
CA GLU A 195 -0.43 20.32 -15.16
C GLU A 195 -1.52 19.25 -15.10
N GLN A 196 -2.74 19.61 -14.67
CA GLN A 196 -3.88 18.70 -14.64
C GLN A 196 -4.26 18.23 -16.05
N GLN A 197 -4.30 19.15 -17.02
CA GLN A 197 -4.55 18.81 -18.41
C GLN A 197 -3.45 17.94 -18.97
N HIS A 198 -2.19 18.29 -18.73
CA HIS A 198 -1.03 17.50 -19.15
C HIS A 198 -1.16 16.09 -18.58
N TRP A 199 -1.25 15.92 -17.26
CA TRP A 199 -1.24 14.60 -16.62
C TRP A 199 -2.52 13.78 -16.87
N GLY A 200 -3.54 14.38 -17.51
CA GLY A 200 -4.73 13.69 -17.98
C GLY A 200 -5.87 13.63 -16.98
N PHE A 201 -5.81 14.42 -15.90
CA PHE A 201 -6.87 14.49 -14.90
C PHE A 201 -8.17 15.11 -15.43
N THR A 202 -8.08 15.96 -16.45
CA THR A 202 -9.25 16.64 -17.05
C THR A 202 -9.98 15.78 -18.08
N ALA A 203 -9.30 14.81 -18.69
CA ALA A 203 -9.86 13.94 -19.74
C ALA A 203 -10.31 12.56 -19.21
N ALA A 204 -9.94 12.21 -17.98
CA ALA A 204 -10.24 10.91 -17.38
C ALA A 204 -10.88 11.05 -15.99
N PRO A 205 -12.22 11.25 -15.90
CA PRO A 205 -12.93 11.31 -14.62
C PRO A 205 -12.82 10.02 -13.80
N TRP A 206 -12.36 8.91 -14.38
CA TRP A 206 -12.63 7.58 -13.86
C TRP A 206 -11.60 7.00 -12.88
N LEU A 207 -10.35 7.46 -12.81
CA LEU A 207 -9.34 6.69 -12.04
C LEU A 207 -9.54 6.71 -10.53
N HIS A 208 -9.82 7.88 -9.96
CA HIS A 208 -10.07 7.99 -8.53
C HIS A 208 -11.38 7.31 -8.15
N GLN A 209 -12.39 7.32 -9.03
CA GLN A 209 -13.66 6.63 -8.82
C GLN A 209 -13.62 5.13 -9.18
N ARG A 210 -12.57 4.66 -9.87
CA ARG A 210 -12.44 3.27 -10.31
C ARG A 210 -12.56 2.29 -9.15
N LEU A 211 -11.96 2.64 -8.01
CA LEU A 211 -12.01 1.80 -6.82
C LEU A 211 -13.36 1.85 -6.10
N ASN A 212 -14.27 2.77 -6.47
CA ASN A 212 -15.65 2.81 -5.98
C ASN A 212 -16.57 1.87 -6.77
N GLU A 213 -16.18 1.46 -7.97
CA GLU A 213 -16.90 0.45 -8.74
C GLU A 213 -16.51 -0.95 -8.25
N LYS A 214 -17.46 -1.68 -7.68
CA LYS A 214 -17.25 -3.00 -7.08
C LYS A 214 -16.55 -3.98 -8.02
N GLU A 215 -17.01 -4.08 -9.26
CA GLU A 215 -16.48 -5.02 -10.26
C GLU A 215 -15.03 -4.67 -10.63
N ARG A 216 -14.73 -3.39 -10.79
CA ARG A 216 -13.37 -2.91 -11.09
C ARG A 216 -12.44 -3.07 -9.90
N PHE A 217 -12.92 -2.78 -8.69
CA PHE A 217 -12.18 -3.03 -7.46
C PHE A 217 -11.75 -4.50 -7.35
N ILE A 218 -12.69 -5.43 -7.56
CA ILE A 218 -12.40 -6.88 -7.49
C ILE A 218 -11.42 -7.29 -8.60
N ALA A 219 -11.60 -6.79 -9.83
CA ALA A 219 -10.69 -7.07 -10.92
C ALA A 219 -9.25 -6.61 -10.61
N ASP A 220 -9.09 -5.38 -10.13
CA ASP A 220 -7.79 -4.83 -9.78
C ASP A 220 -7.17 -5.55 -8.58
N ALA A 221 -7.97 -5.89 -7.57
CA ALA A 221 -7.54 -6.69 -6.43
C ALA A 221 -6.97 -8.06 -6.86
N ILE A 222 -7.63 -8.74 -7.80
CA ILE A 222 -7.15 -10.01 -8.37
C ILE A 222 -5.82 -9.79 -9.12
N LEU A 223 -5.69 -8.72 -9.90
CA LEU A 223 -4.46 -8.40 -10.62
C LEU A 223 -3.30 -8.13 -9.66
N TRP A 224 -3.51 -7.38 -8.59
CA TRP A 224 -2.49 -7.13 -7.56
C TRP A 224 -2.08 -8.41 -6.83
N LEU A 225 -3.04 -9.26 -6.42
CA LEU A 225 -2.72 -10.52 -5.76
C LEU A 225 -1.91 -11.45 -6.69
N LYS A 226 -2.30 -11.59 -7.95
CA LYS A 226 -1.56 -12.36 -8.96
C LYS A 226 -0.18 -11.77 -9.22
N GLY A 227 -0.12 -10.47 -9.46
CA GLY A 227 1.10 -9.75 -9.79
C GLY A 227 2.13 -9.73 -8.66
N LEU A 228 1.71 -9.91 -7.40
CA LEU A 228 2.62 -10.04 -6.25
C LEU A 228 2.86 -11.49 -5.82
N GLU A 229 2.36 -12.47 -6.57
CA GLU A 229 2.45 -13.91 -6.24
C GLU A 229 1.89 -14.23 -4.84
N LEU A 230 0.75 -13.63 -4.53
CA LEU A 230 0.00 -13.83 -3.30
C LEU A 230 -1.18 -14.79 -3.57
N PRO A 231 -1.74 -15.44 -2.52
CA PRO A 231 -2.82 -16.40 -2.71
C PRO A 231 -4.10 -15.69 -3.17
N VAL A 232 -4.39 -15.80 -4.47
CA VAL A 232 -5.41 -15.02 -5.18
C VAL A 232 -6.78 -15.20 -4.55
N GLU A 233 -7.11 -16.40 -4.08
CA GLU A 233 -8.36 -16.75 -3.43
C GLU A 233 -8.73 -15.89 -2.22
N HIS A 234 -7.79 -15.09 -1.68
CA HIS A 234 -8.09 -14.09 -0.65
C HIS A 234 -9.15 -13.07 -1.10
N TYR A 235 -9.30 -12.78 -2.41
CA TYR A 235 -10.36 -11.87 -2.87
C TYR A 235 -11.77 -12.37 -2.51
N LEU A 236 -11.98 -13.68 -2.37
CA LEU A 236 -13.28 -14.28 -1.99
C LEU A 236 -13.74 -13.89 -0.58
N ARG A 237 -12.83 -13.30 0.20
CA ARG A 237 -13.08 -12.76 1.54
C ARG A 237 -13.62 -11.33 1.53
N LEU A 238 -13.64 -10.67 0.39
CA LEU A 238 -14.40 -9.43 0.20
C LEU A 238 -15.89 -9.76 0.31
N LYS A 239 -16.60 -8.95 1.10
CA LYS A 239 -18.03 -9.08 1.37
C LYS A 239 -18.68 -7.70 1.23
N GLU A 240 -19.95 -7.69 0.85
CA GLU A 240 -20.72 -6.45 0.79
C GLU A 240 -21.00 -5.93 2.20
N LYS A 241 -20.86 -4.61 2.39
CA LYS A 241 -21.31 -3.94 3.60
C LYS A 241 -22.85 -4.03 3.64
N PRO A 242 -23.45 -4.47 4.75
CA PRO A 242 -24.91 -4.49 4.87
C PRO A 242 -25.46 -3.07 4.73
N ALA A 243 -26.58 -2.92 4.01
CA ALA A 243 -27.19 -1.63 3.65
C ALA A 243 -27.71 -0.77 4.84
N LEU A 244 -27.56 -1.24 6.08
CA LEU A 244 -28.16 -0.66 7.29
C LEU A 244 -27.16 0.17 8.11
N LEU A 245 -26.67 1.28 7.55
CA LEU A 245 -26.16 2.42 8.34
C LEU A 245 -26.56 3.79 7.73
N ALA A 246 -27.51 3.81 6.79
CA ALA A 246 -28.10 5.04 6.27
C ALA A 246 -29.31 5.48 7.10
N VAL A 247 -29.13 5.73 8.41
CA VAL A 247 -30.14 6.48 9.19
C VAL A 247 -29.46 7.34 10.26
N SER A 248 -29.21 8.61 9.93
CA SER A 248 -29.85 9.74 10.63
C SER A 248 -29.62 11.03 9.83
N SER A 249 -30.72 11.57 9.30
CA SER A 249 -31.03 12.99 9.07
C SER A 249 -29.86 14.00 8.94
N THR A 250 -29.60 14.44 7.70
CA THR A 250 -29.75 15.82 7.13
C THR A 250 -28.77 16.07 5.97
N GLU A 251 -27.93 15.10 5.60
CA GLU A 251 -27.15 15.14 4.35
C GLU A 251 -27.12 13.72 3.75
N MET A 252 -27.50 13.58 2.47
CA MET A 252 -27.27 12.33 1.74
C MET A 252 -25.78 12.19 1.47
N ILE A 253 -25.02 11.67 2.44
CA ILE A 253 -23.63 11.28 2.20
C ILE A 253 -23.67 9.98 1.42
N GLU A 254 -23.41 10.05 0.10
CA GLU A 254 -23.23 8.85 -0.71
C GLU A 254 -22.19 7.94 -0.05
N PRO A 255 -22.46 6.62 0.08
CA PRO A 255 -21.47 5.71 0.65
C PRO A 255 -20.18 5.78 -0.16
N HIS A 256 -19.09 6.26 0.47
CA HIS A 256 -17.78 6.32 -0.15
C HIS A 256 -17.13 4.92 -0.20
N GLY A 257 -16.45 4.61 -1.32
CA GLY A 257 -15.82 3.31 -1.56
C GLY A 257 -16.74 2.26 -2.22
N PRO A 258 -16.24 1.04 -2.47
CA PRO A 258 -16.91 0.02 -3.29
C PRO A 258 -18.10 -0.67 -2.62
N GLY A 259 -18.55 -0.21 -1.46
CA GLY A 259 -19.53 -0.93 -0.64
C GLY A 259 -19.03 -2.28 -0.13
N LEU A 260 -17.71 -2.50 -0.09
CA LEU A 260 -17.09 -3.77 0.32
C LEU A 260 -16.35 -3.64 1.66
N TYR A 261 -16.27 -4.73 2.40
CA TYR A 261 -15.33 -4.91 3.51
C TYR A 261 -14.60 -6.26 3.37
N LEU A 262 -13.39 -6.35 3.93
CA LEU A 262 -12.64 -7.60 3.94
C LEU A 262 -12.89 -8.38 5.23
N LYS A 263 -13.34 -9.63 5.16
CA LYS A 263 -13.31 -10.55 6.30
C LYS A 263 -11.91 -11.16 6.44
N ARG A 264 -11.03 -10.46 7.17
CA ARG A 264 -9.61 -10.81 7.32
C ARG A 264 -9.38 -12.27 7.67
N LEU A 265 -8.36 -12.86 7.08
CA LEU A 265 -7.89 -14.21 7.42
C LEU A 265 -6.84 -14.16 8.54
N THR A 266 -6.06 -13.10 8.59
CA THR A 266 -4.88 -12.98 9.46
C THR A 266 -5.10 -12.03 10.62
N CYS A 267 -4.59 -12.41 11.78
CA CYS A 267 -4.62 -11.58 12.99
C CYS A 267 -3.41 -10.65 12.99
N CYS A 268 -3.60 -9.35 13.23
CA CYS A 268 -2.49 -8.39 13.35
C CYS A 268 -1.71 -8.53 14.66
N MET A 269 -2.18 -9.39 15.59
CA MET A 269 -1.61 -9.59 16.92
C MET A 269 -1.57 -8.34 17.80
N HIS A 270 -2.21 -7.23 17.41
CA HIS A 270 -2.19 -5.97 18.16
C HIS A 270 -2.68 -6.12 19.62
N TYR A 271 -3.67 -6.98 19.85
CA TYR A 271 -4.19 -7.32 21.19
C TYR A 271 -3.17 -7.91 22.17
N ARG A 272 -1.95 -8.23 21.71
CA ARG A 272 -0.87 -8.72 22.57
C ARG A 272 -0.09 -7.59 23.23
N ARG A 273 -0.27 -6.34 22.80
CA ARG A 273 0.30 -5.18 23.49
C ARG A 273 -0.43 -4.93 24.79
N GLU A 274 0.24 -4.26 25.72
CA GLU A 274 -0.36 -3.84 27.01
C GLU A 274 -1.55 -2.91 26.83
N ASP A 275 -1.49 -2.05 25.81
CA ASP A 275 -2.55 -1.11 25.40
C ASP A 275 -3.47 -1.66 24.29
N GLY A 276 -3.35 -2.95 23.97
CA GLY A 276 -3.92 -3.53 22.76
C GLY A 276 -5.23 -4.29 22.98
N ASP A 277 -6.26 -3.94 22.22
CA ASP A 277 -7.49 -4.73 22.11
C ASP A 277 -7.60 -5.53 20.81
N LEU A 278 -8.56 -6.48 20.77
CA LEU A 278 -8.95 -7.14 19.53
C LEU A 278 -9.60 -6.11 18.59
N CYS A 279 -8.95 -5.82 17.46
CA CYS A 279 -9.53 -4.93 16.44
C CYS A 279 -10.90 -5.43 15.95
N ALA A 280 -11.78 -4.50 15.55
CA ALA A 280 -13.17 -4.79 15.14
C ALA A 280 -13.29 -5.86 14.04
N ASN A 281 -12.28 -5.94 13.16
CA ASN A 281 -12.17 -6.90 12.07
C ASN A 281 -11.17 -8.05 12.38
N CYS A 282 -10.95 -8.39 13.64
CA CYS A 282 -10.01 -9.44 14.01
C CYS A 282 -10.60 -10.83 13.74
N PRO A 283 -9.90 -11.75 13.04
CA PRO A 283 -10.37 -13.13 12.85
C PRO A 283 -10.45 -13.94 14.16
N ARG A 284 -9.88 -13.45 15.27
CA ARG A 284 -9.99 -14.10 16.58
C ARG A 284 -11.33 -13.84 17.28
N LEU A 285 -12.10 -12.85 16.84
CA LEU A 285 -13.43 -12.57 17.41
C LEU A 285 -14.38 -13.74 17.12
N LYS A 286 -15.16 -14.16 18.12
CA LYS A 286 -16.09 -15.29 17.99
C LYS A 286 -17.06 -15.13 16.80
N LYS A 287 -17.61 -13.92 16.61
CA LYS A 287 -18.48 -13.56 15.48
C LYS A 287 -17.83 -13.74 14.10
N ASN A 288 -16.50 -13.73 14.03
CA ASN A 288 -15.75 -13.88 12.78
C ASN A 288 -15.28 -15.32 12.53
N LYS A 289 -15.34 -16.20 13.53
CA LYS A 289 -14.97 -17.63 13.43
C LYS A 289 -16.07 -18.51 12.83
N ALA A 290 -17.33 -18.13 13.02
CA ALA A 290 -18.49 -18.84 12.49
C ALA A 290 -19.00 -18.15 11.21
N ALA A 291 -18.32 -18.38 10.08
CA ALA A 291 -18.85 -18.20 8.72
C ALA A 291 -17.80 -18.60 7.68
#